data_AF-F8L5C0-F1
#
_entry.id   AF-F8L5C0-F1
#
_cell.length_a   1.000
_cell.length_b   1.000
_cell.length_c   1.000
_cell.angle_alpha   90.00
_cell.angle_beta   90.00
_cell.angle_gamma   90.00
#
_symmetry.space_group_name_H-M   'P 1'
#
loop_
_entity.id
_entity.type
_entity.pdbx_description
1 polymer ?
#
loop_
_entity_poly.entity_id
_entity_poly.type
_entity_poly.pdbx_seq_one_letter_code
_entity_poly.pdbx_strand_id
1 'polypeptide(L)'
;MKRLLWLILSHCSLIFGSSFTESLEEFADDLLKSRIEESLFLLDKMEEEYWQNKALIKGLRATVLLSKGELQESSILMAESISMLEESYLSEQLVLLIRDLYEKA
;
A
#
# COMPACT_ATOMS: atom_id res chain seq x y z
N MET A 1 5.87 6.27 10.02
CA MET A 1 5.87 5.98 8.57
C MET A 1 7.06 5.14 8.11
N LYS A 2 8.30 5.65 8.03
CA LYS A 2 9.48 4.93 7.46
C LYS A 2 9.67 3.48 7.94
N ARG A 3 9.60 3.23 9.25
CA ARG A 3 9.73 1.88 9.82
C ARG A 3 8.63 0.91 9.35
N LEU A 4 7.40 1.39 9.21
CA LEU A 4 6.27 0.57 8.76
C LEU A 4 6.40 0.22 7.28
N LEU A 5 6.79 1.19 6.44
CA LEU A 5 7.08 0.94 5.03
C LEU A 5 8.18 -0.13 4.87
N TRP A 6 9.25 -0.05 5.66
CA TRP A 6 10.30 -1.08 5.63
C TRP A 6 9.79 -2.47 6.04
N LEU A 7 8.90 -2.56 7.03
CA LEU A 7 8.29 -3.83 7.43
C LEU A 7 7.38 -4.39 6.33
N ILE A 8 6.58 -3.54 5.68
CA ILE A 8 5.74 -3.92 4.53
C ILE A 8 6.63 -4.44 3.40
N LEU A 9 7.67 -3.71 3.02
CA LEU A 9 8.63 -4.11 2.00
C LEU A 9 9.28 -5.46 2.32
N SER A 10 9.71 -5.66 3.56
CA SER A 10 10.31 -6.92 4.01
C SER A 10 9.32 -8.09 3.87
N HIS A 11 8.06 -7.92 4.27
CA HIS A 11 7.04 -8.95 4.09
C HIS A 11 6.76 -9.20 2.61
N CYS A 12 6.65 -8.13 1.82
CA CYS A 12 6.37 -8.22 0.39
C CYS A 12 7.49 -8.96 -0.36
N SER A 13 8.75 -8.73 -0.01
CA SER A 13 9.90 -9.40 -0.62
C SER A 13 9.92 -10.92 -0.41
N LEU A 14 9.25 -11.41 0.63
CA LEU A 14 9.15 -12.84 0.94
C LEU A 14 7.98 -13.52 0.22
N ILE A 15 6.96 -12.74 -0.15
CA ILE A 15 5.66 -13.26 -0.63
C ILE A 15 5.49 -13.01 -2.13
N PHE A 16 6.01 -11.89 -2.63
CA PHE A 16 5.84 -11.43 -4.00
C PHE A 16 7.16 -11.49 -4.77
N GLY A 17 7.06 -11.41 -6.10
CA GLY A 17 8.24 -11.37 -6.98
C GLY A 17 9.09 -10.11 -6.79
N SER A 18 10.33 -10.17 -7.29
CA SER A 18 11.29 -9.05 -7.22
C SER A 18 10.77 -7.79 -7.89
N SER A 19 10.09 -7.89 -9.04
CA SER A 19 9.58 -6.73 -9.78
C SER A 19 8.54 -5.94 -8.98
N PHE A 20 7.63 -6.63 -8.29
CA PHE A 20 6.63 -5.98 -7.43
C PHE A 20 7.29 -5.28 -6.23
N THR A 21 8.32 -5.91 -5.66
CA THR A 21 9.05 -5.37 -4.52
C THR A 21 9.81 -4.11 -4.92
N GLU A 22 10.44 -4.09 -6.10
CA GLU A 22 11.11 -2.90 -6.65
C GLU A 22 10.13 -1.73 -6.84
N SER A 23 8.94 -1.97 -7.41
CA SER A 23 7.92 -0.92 -7.54
C SER A 23 7.42 -0.41 -6.18
N LEU A 24 7.31 -1.29 -5.17
CA LEU A 24 6.98 -0.86 -3.82
C LEU A 24 8.09 -0.03 -3.15
N GLU A 25 9.36 -0.32 -3.44
CA GLU A 25 10.48 0.46 -2.92
C GLU A 25 10.48 1.87 -3.50
N GLU A 26 10.23 2.01 -4.81
CA GLU A 26 10.07 3.30 -5.48
C GLU A 26 8.89 4.08 -4.88
N PHE A 27 7.73 3.42 -4.70
CA PHE A 27 6.58 4.00 -4.02
C PHE A 27 6.91 4.49 -2.60
N ALA A 28 7.61 3.68 -1.81
CA ALA A 28 7.95 4.03 -0.43
C ALA A 28 8.89 5.25 -0.39
N ASP A 29 9.82 5.38 -1.34
CA ASP A 29 10.72 6.52 -1.45
C ASP A 29 9.95 7.81 -1.83
N ASP A 30 9.05 7.74 -2.81
CA ASP A 30 8.22 8.88 -3.21
C ASP A 30 7.29 9.34 -2.08
N LEU A 31 6.63 8.40 -1.38
CA LEU A 31 5.79 8.72 -0.23
C LEU A 31 6.58 9.39 0.90
N LEU A 32 7.79 8.89 1.21
CA LEU A 32 8.67 9.48 2.22
C LEU A 32 9.18 10.88 1.83
N LYS A 33 9.25 11.17 0.53
CA LYS A 33 9.58 12.50 -0.02
C LYS A 33 8.35 13.39 -0.20
N SER A 34 7.17 12.95 0.25
CA SER A 34 5.89 13.64 0.10
C SER A 34 5.52 13.94 -1.35
N ARG A 35 5.94 13.08 -2.28
CA ARG A 35 5.61 13.13 -3.71
C ARG A 35 4.31 12.39 -3.96
N ILE A 36 3.21 13.02 -3.54
CA ILE A 36 1.88 12.41 -3.50
C ILE A 36 1.40 12.03 -4.90
N GLU A 37 1.57 12.91 -5.89
CA GLU A 37 1.10 12.67 -7.25
C GLU A 37 1.92 11.57 -7.94
N GLU A 38 3.23 11.55 -7.75
CA GLU A 38 4.10 10.48 -8.24
C GLU A 38 3.75 9.13 -7.60
N SER A 39 3.48 9.13 -6.28
CA SER A 39 3.03 7.93 -5.56
C SER A 39 1.71 7.39 -6.11
N LEU A 40 0.74 8.26 -6.41
CA LEU A 40 -0.54 7.86 -7.00
C LEU A 40 -0.36 7.30 -8.41
N PHE A 41 0.42 7.98 -9.26
CA PHE A 41 0.72 7.53 -10.61
C PHE A 41 1.41 6.16 -10.64
N LEU A 42 2.33 5.91 -9.71
CA LEU A 42 2.98 4.62 -9.59
C LEU A 42 2.00 3.53 -9.14
N LEU A 43 1.10 3.84 -8.19
CA LEU A 43 0.07 2.90 -7.76
C LEU A 43 -0.91 2.54 -8.89
N ASP A 44 -1.24 3.48 -9.79
CA ASP A 44 -2.06 3.20 -10.97
C ASP A 44 -1.39 2.15 -11.87
N LYS A 45 -0.10 2.34 -12.18
CA LYS A 45 0.67 1.34 -12.94
C LYS A 45 0.75 -0.01 -12.25
N MET A 46 1.01 0.01 -10.94
CA MET A 46 1.09 -1.22 -10.17
C MET A 46 -0.23 -1.98 -10.17
N GLU A 47 -1.38 -1.30 -10.16
CA GLU A 47 -2.68 -1.96 -10.20
C GLU A 47 -2.92 -2.68 -11.54
N GLU A 48 -2.45 -2.10 -12.65
CA GLU A 48 -2.52 -2.71 -13.98
C GLU A 48 -1.57 -3.92 -14.10
N GLU A 49 -0.33 -3.78 -13.65
CA GLU A 49 0.71 -4.82 -13.78
C GLU A 49 0.53 -5.97 -12.78
N TYR A 50 0.11 -5.65 -11.56
CA TYR A 50 0.05 -6.57 -10.42
C TYR A 50 -1.37 -6.71 -9.89
N TRP A 51 -2.34 -6.96 -10.78
CA TRP A 51 -3.76 -7.11 -10.44
C TRP A 51 -4.03 -8.14 -9.32
N GLN A 52 -3.16 -9.14 -9.17
CA GLN A 52 -3.23 -10.14 -8.08
C GLN A 52 -2.97 -9.53 -6.70
N ASN A 53 -2.23 -8.43 -6.63
CA ASN A 53 -1.86 -7.72 -5.39
C ASN A 53 -2.74 -6.49 -5.12
N LYS A 54 -3.89 -6.39 -5.81
CA LYS A 54 -4.81 -5.25 -5.75
C LYS A 54 -5.24 -4.88 -4.33
N ALA A 55 -5.38 -5.85 -3.43
CA ALA A 55 -5.75 -5.62 -2.04
C ALA A 55 -4.72 -4.73 -1.32
N LEU A 56 -3.42 -5.05 -1.46
CA LEU A 56 -2.33 -4.26 -0.89
C LEU A 56 -2.25 -2.88 -1.55
N ILE A 57 -2.34 -2.82 -2.88
CA ILE A 57 -2.27 -1.56 -3.64
C ILE A 57 -3.39 -0.60 -3.21
N LYS A 58 -4.62 -1.10 -2.99
CA LYS A 58 -5.73 -0.28 -2.45
C LYS A 58 -5.42 0.31 -1.08
N GLY A 59 -4.81 -0.46 -0.18
CA GLY A 59 -4.44 0.01 1.16
C GLY A 59 -3.36 1.09 1.14
N LEU A 60 -2.39 0.95 0.23
CA LEU A 60 -1.38 1.97 -0.02
C LEU A 60 -2.00 3.23 -0.62
N ARG A 61 -2.90 3.10 -1.63
CA ARG A 61 -3.63 4.25 -2.20
C ARG A 61 -4.44 4.97 -1.13
N ALA A 62 -5.16 4.24 -0.28
CA ALA A 62 -5.91 4.83 0.83
C ALA A 62 -5.01 5.69 1.73
N THR A 63 -3.81 5.20 2.06
CA THR A 63 -2.81 5.93 2.86
C THR A 63 -2.39 7.24 2.17
N VAL A 64 -2.11 7.20 0.87
CA VAL A 64 -1.74 8.40 0.10
C VAL A 64 -2.88 9.41 0.02
N LEU A 65 -4.11 8.94 -0.22
CA LEU A 65 -5.30 9.78 -0.24
C LEU A 65 -5.59 10.42 1.12
N LEU A 66 -5.30 9.71 2.22
CA LEU A 66 -5.42 10.26 3.57
C LEU A 66 -4.47 11.45 3.73
N SER A 67 -3.19 11.28 3.36
CA SER A 67 -2.21 12.37 3.44
C SER A 67 -2.53 13.54 2.49
N LYS A 68 -3.28 13.31 1.40
CA LYS A 68 -3.80 14.35 0.51
C LYS A 68 -5.05 15.07 1.06
N GLY A 69 -5.69 14.53 2.09
CA GLY A 69 -6.91 15.05 2.71
C GLY A 69 -8.22 14.51 2.10
N GLU A 70 -8.15 13.51 1.23
CA GLU A 70 -9.31 12.89 0.56
C GLU A 70 -9.95 11.80 1.45
N LEU A 71 -10.45 12.22 2.63
CA LEU A 71 -10.84 11.34 3.74
C LEU A 71 -11.88 10.27 3.39
N GLN A 72 -12.90 10.64 2.59
CA GLN A 72 -14.01 9.75 2.27
C GLN A 72 -13.55 8.60 1.37
N GLU A 73 -12.86 8.92 0.28
CA GLU A 73 -12.35 7.93 -0.68
C GLU A 73 -11.30 7.05 -0.03
N SER A 74 -10.40 7.68 0.74
CA SER A 74 -9.38 7.01 1.54
C SER A 74 -9.98 5.95 2.48
N SER A 75 -11.06 6.29 3.21
CA SER A 75 -11.72 5.36 4.13
C SER A 75 -12.41 4.19 3.42
N ILE A 76 -13.02 4.44 2.26
CA ILE A 76 -13.66 3.39 1.45
C ILE A 76 -12.60 2.41 0.94
N LEU A 77 -11.50 2.92 0.37
CA LEU A 77 -10.43 2.08 -0.15
C LEU A 77 -9.72 1.27 0.94
N MET A 78 -9.55 1.83 2.14
CA MET A 78 -8.99 1.09 3.27
C MET A 78 -9.89 -0.06 3.70
N ALA A 79 -11.22 0.16 3.79
CA ALA A 79 -12.17 -0.90 4.11
C ALA A 79 -12.17 -2.02 3.06
N GLU A 80 -12.17 -1.67 1.77
CA GLU A 80 -12.06 -2.65 0.69
C GLU A 80 -10.74 -3.43 0.73
N SER A 81 -9.62 -2.74 0.95
CA SER A 81 -8.29 -3.35 1.07
C SER A 81 -8.26 -4.39 2.19
N ILE A 82 -8.74 -4.03 3.39
CA ILE A 82 -8.78 -4.92 4.54
C ILE A 82 -9.65 -6.15 4.24
N SER A 83 -10.87 -5.94 3.72
CA SER A 83 -11.78 -7.03 3.38
C SER A 83 -11.12 -8.02 2.41
N MET A 84 -10.46 -7.53 1.37
CA MET A 84 -9.77 -8.37 0.39
C MET A 84 -8.54 -9.08 0.98
N LEU A 85 -7.78 -8.41 1.86
CA LEU A 85 -6.62 -9.01 2.52
C LEU A 85 -7.02 -10.13 3.50
N GLU A 86 -8.10 -9.93 4.25
CA GLU A 86 -8.65 -10.92 5.18
C GLU A 86 -9.17 -12.17 4.43
N GLU A 87 -9.70 -12.01 3.22
CA GLU A 87 -10.17 -13.12 2.37
C GLU A 87 -9.04 -13.90 1.66
N SER A 88 -7.87 -13.29 1.46
CA SER A 88 -6.84 -13.83 0.55
C SER A 88 -5.82 -14.77 1.20
N TYR A 89 -6.02 -15.21 2.45
CA TYR A 89 -5.01 -15.94 3.26
C TYR A 89 -3.64 -15.23 3.34
N LEU A 90 -3.53 -13.99 2.86
CA LEU A 90 -2.35 -13.16 3.05
C LEU A 90 -2.19 -12.92 4.55
N SER A 91 -0.94 -12.94 5.02
CA SER A 91 -0.64 -12.99 6.46
C SER A 91 -1.38 -11.89 7.22
N GLU A 92 -2.00 -12.21 8.35
CA GLU A 92 -2.60 -11.24 9.29
C GLU A 92 -1.63 -10.07 9.59
N GLN A 93 -0.33 -10.34 9.56
CA GLN A 93 0.74 -9.36 9.69
C GLN A 93 0.67 -8.23 8.64
N LEU A 94 0.35 -8.54 7.38
CA LEU A 94 0.23 -7.53 6.32
C LEU A 94 -0.99 -6.63 6.54
N VAL A 95 -2.11 -7.19 6.99
CA VAL A 95 -3.31 -6.41 7.37
C VAL A 95 -2.97 -5.42 8.48
N LEU A 96 -2.30 -5.90 9.54
CA LEU A 96 -1.89 -5.06 10.67
C LEU A 96 -0.93 -3.95 10.23
N LEU A 97 0.07 -4.28 9.40
CA LEU A 97 1.03 -3.29 8.92
C LEU A 97 0.39 -2.20 8.05
N ILE A 98 -0.60 -2.55 7.23
CA ILE A 98 -1.31 -1.59 6.39
C ILE A 98 -2.24 -0.70 7.21
N ARG A 99 -2.96 -1.25 8.20
CA ARG A 99 -3.74 -0.45 9.16
C ARG A 99 -2.84 0.52 9.93
N ASP A 100 -1.73 0.04 10.48
CA ASP A 100 -0.76 0.85 11.21
C ASP A 100 -0.15 1.96 10.34
N LEU A 101 0.07 1.68 9.05
CA LEU A 101 0.58 2.68 8.11
C LEU A 101 -0.46 3.79 7.90
N TYR A 102 -1.70 3.40 7.65
CA TYR A 102 -2.82 4.31 7.43
C TYR A 102 -3.08 5.22 8.63
N GLU A 103 -3.09 4.67 9.85
CA GLU A 103 -3.30 5.46 11.08
C GLU A 103 -2.18 6.48 11.35
N LYS A 104 -1.04 6.37 10.66
CA LYS A 104 0.12 7.26 10.81
C LYS A 104 0.37 8.16 9.60
N ALA A 105 -0.54 8.18 8.64
CA ALA A 105 -0.48 8.99 7.42
C ALA A 105 -1.12 10.38 7.58
#